data_AF-A0A951R7B1-F1
#
_entry.id   AF-A0A951R7B1-F1
#
_cell.length_a   1.000
_cell.length_b   1.000
_cell.length_c   1.000
_cell.angle_alpha   90.00
_cell.angle_beta   90.00
_cell.angle_gamma   90.00
#
_symmetry.space_group_name_H-M   'P 1'
#
loop_
_entity.id
_entity.type
_entity.pdbx_description
1 polymer ?
#
loop_
_entity_poly.entity_id
_entity_poly.type
_entity_poly.pdbx_seq_one_letter_code
_entity_poly.pdbx_strand_id
1 'polypeptide(L)'
;MPSSSTSGGRSSILTGDEYDFKRIATVRRDVSLLYDSDKYTDNTVYLDTTYYYYLRSYNDFTVSRNTSDTVFYKLTSKASLTLPSGDIFENKPRFEFNYPTRIIDRITHLYMRLYFFENGQYGIKYFTKTHRFSLSQTRFYLYLNNTDPYTTVLLDSLWENPSTGKYLEKGNYRWRVDAVSGELGGGPETVGSKSNWMYFTVK
;
A
#
# COMPACT_ATOMS: atom_id res chain seq x y z
N MET A 1 -17.96 -20.03 67.83
CA MET A 1 -17.62 -20.12 66.40
C MET A 1 -17.94 -18.78 65.75
N PRO A 2 -16.98 -18.08 65.15
CA PRO A 2 -17.21 -16.79 64.50
C PRO A 2 -17.26 -16.92 62.96
N SER A 3 -18.22 -16.25 62.33
CA SER A 3 -18.20 -15.75 60.94
C SER A 3 -19.52 -14.97 60.74
N SER A 4 -19.60 -13.79 60.14
CA SER A 4 -18.81 -13.26 59.03
C SER A 4 -18.91 -11.73 58.99
N SER A 5 -17.79 -11.11 58.63
CA SER A 5 -17.62 -9.71 58.27
C SER A 5 -17.94 -9.46 56.79
N THR A 6 -18.62 -8.35 56.52
CA THR A 6 -18.52 -7.43 55.36
C THR A 6 -18.00 -7.94 54.01
N SER A 7 -18.71 -7.64 52.92
CA SER A 7 -18.37 -6.46 52.09
C SER A 7 -19.36 -6.27 50.94
N GLY A 8 -19.69 -5.01 50.68
CA GLY A 8 -20.52 -4.58 49.56
C GLY A 8 -19.80 -4.78 48.23
N GLY A 9 -20.41 -5.55 47.34
CA GLY A 9 -20.00 -5.67 45.95
C GLY A 9 -20.30 -4.37 45.20
N ARG A 10 -19.27 -3.55 44.99
CA ARG A 10 -19.26 -2.57 43.91
C ARG A 10 -19.35 -3.35 42.59
N SER A 11 -20.36 -3.01 41.78
CA SER A 11 -20.44 -3.37 40.38
C SER A 11 -19.17 -2.89 39.67
N SER A 12 -18.27 -3.83 39.37
CA SER A 12 -17.08 -3.58 38.57
C SER A 12 -17.52 -3.44 37.12
N ILE A 13 -17.60 -2.19 36.67
CA ILE A 13 -17.55 -1.83 35.25
C ILE A 13 -16.30 -2.50 34.68
N LEU A 14 -16.48 -3.33 33.66
CA LEU A 14 -15.40 -3.98 32.93
C LEU A 14 -14.49 -2.89 32.31
N THR A 15 -13.38 -2.58 32.98
CA THR A 15 -12.29 -1.79 32.39
C THR A 15 -11.56 -2.73 31.45
N GLY A 16 -11.70 -2.52 30.14
CA GLY A 16 -11.02 -3.31 29.13
C GLY A 16 -9.54 -3.37 29.43
N ASP A 17 -9.06 -4.57 29.74
CA ASP A 17 -7.64 -4.85 29.77
C ASP A 17 -7.04 -4.33 28.46
N GLU A 18 -6.03 -3.47 28.59
CA GLU A 18 -5.14 -3.13 27.49
C GLU A 18 -4.74 -4.46 26.84
N TYR A 19 -5.22 -4.72 25.62
CA TYR A 19 -4.49 -5.62 24.72
C TYR A 19 -3.01 -5.22 24.84
N ASP A 20 -2.11 -6.21 24.93
CA ASP A 20 -0.69 -6.04 25.30
C ASP A 20 0.10 -5.29 24.20
N PHE A 21 -0.28 -4.04 23.97
CA PHE A 21 0.22 -3.16 22.93
C PHE A 21 1.50 -2.51 23.42
N LYS A 22 2.61 -2.87 22.77
CA LYS A 22 3.89 -2.22 23.03
C LYS A 22 3.95 -0.87 22.34
N ARG A 23 4.34 0.19 23.08
CA ARG A 23 4.72 1.47 22.45
C ARG A 23 5.95 1.27 21.57
N ILE A 24 5.79 1.48 20.26
CA ILE A 24 6.86 1.35 19.27
C ILE A 24 7.49 2.70 18.86
N ALA A 25 6.78 3.82 19.05
CA ALA A 25 7.25 5.13 18.63
C ALA A 25 6.61 6.30 19.38
N THR A 26 7.17 7.49 19.20
CA THR A 26 6.61 8.77 19.63
C THR A 26 6.74 9.76 18.49
N VAL A 27 5.62 10.27 17.98
CA VAL A 27 5.59 11.30 16.94
C VAL A 27 5.54 12.66 17.64
N ARG A 28 6.56 13.50 17.43
CA ARG A 28 6.62 14.85 18.00
C ARG A 28 6.21 15.86 16.93
N ARG A 29 5.42 16.85 17.32
CA ARG A 29 5.18 18.04 16.52
C ARG A 29 6.21 19.09 16.96
N ASP A 30 7.01 19.61 16.03
CA ASP A 30 7.82 20.79 16.30
C ASP A 30 6.95 22.06 16.27
N VAL A 31 7.35 23.07 17.05
CA VAL A 31 6.58 24.28 17.39
C VAL A 31 6.62 25.36 16.27
N SER A 32 6.98 24.99 15.04
CA SER A 32 7.04 25.93 13.92
C SER A 32 5.69 26.02 13.20
N LEU A 33 5.35 27.21 12.65
CA LEU A 33 4.09 27.52 11.95
C LEU A 33 3.82 26.70 10.66
N LEU A 34 4.69 25.74 10.33
CA LEU A 34 4.54 24.74 9.28
C LEU A 34 4.80 23.36 9.90
N TYR A 35 3.76 22.52 9.92
CA TYR A 35 3.78 21.18 10.51
C TYR A 35 4.64 20.21 9.68
N ASP A 36 5.56 19.48 10.31
CA ASP A 36 6.45 18.57 9.56
C ASP A 36 6.10 17.07 9.65
N SER A 37 5.18 16.59 10.51
CA SER A 37 4.63 15.22 10.38
C SER A 37 3.48 14.88 11.35
N ASP A 38 2.37 14.38 10.80
CA ASP A 38 1.31 13.60 11.46
C ASP A 38 1.45 12.09 11.17
N LYS A 39 2.64 11.67 10.73
CA LYS A 39 2.92 10.33 10.18
C LYS A 39 4.01 9.59 10.98
N TYR A 40 3.81 8.29 11.13
CA TYR A 40 4.82 7.34 11.56
C TYR A 40 4.99 6.23 10.50
N THR A 41 6.21 5.73 10.32
CA THR A 41 6.50 4.58 9.44
C THR A 41 7.19 3.50 10.27
N ASP A 42 6.52 2.36 10.44
CA ASP A 42 7.10 1.19 11.09
C ASP A 42 8.00 0.41 10.11
N ASN A 43 9.29 0.33 10.41
CA ASN A 43 10.27 -0.41 9.60
C ASN A 43 10.59 -1.80 10.16
N THR A 44 9.88 -2.23 11.21
CA THR A 44 10.10 -3.51 11.90
C THR A 44 9.02 -4.55 11.58
N VAL A 45 8.22 -4.30 10.54
CA VAL A 45 7.17 -5.20 10.07
C VAL A 45 7.74 -6.37 9.27
N TYR A 46 7.25 -7.58 9.56
CA TYR A 46 7.58 -8.80 8.83
C TYR A 46 6.50 -9.16 7.83
N LEU A 47 6.92 -9.90 6.78
CA LEU A 47 5.98 -10.49 5.83
C LEU A 47 4.96 -11.37 6.56
N ASP A 48 3.73 -11.33 6.07
CA ASP A 48 2.64 -12.20 6.50
C ASP A 48 2.23 -12.10 7.97
N THR A 49 2.71 -11.05 8.67
CA THR A 49 2.34 -10.74 10.04
C THR A 49 1.34 -9.59 10.07
N THR A 50 0.23 -9.77 10.78
CA THR A 50 -0.76 -8.70 11.00
C THR A 50 -0.36 -7.87 12.20
N TYR A 51 -0.22 -6.57 11.99
CA TYR A 51 0.06 -5.58 13.03
C TYR A 51 -1.16 -4.72 13.26
N TYR A 52 -1.39 -4.33 14.50
CA TYR A 52 -2.46 -3.42 14.90
C TYR A 52 -1.82 -2.14 15.44
N TYR A 53 -2.36 -0.99 15.06
CA TYR A 53 -1.85 0.32 15.44
C TYR A 53 -2.99 1.21 15.92
N TYR A 54 -2.73 1.94 17.00
CA TYR A 54 -3.53 3.09 17.40
C TYR A 54 -2.59 4.22 17.83
N LEU A 55 -3.12 5.44 17.88
CA LEU A 55 -2.41 6.61 18.38
C LEU A 55 -3.02 7.07 19.71
N ARG A 56 -2.17 7.58 20.59
CA ARG A 56 -2.56 8.36 21.77
C ARG A 56 -1.85 9.70 21.71
N SER A 57 -2.60 10.77 21.99
CA SER A 57 -1.99 12.08 22.14
C SER A 57 -1.43 12.21 23.56
N TYR A 58 -0.40 13.03 23.69
CA TYR A 58 0.15 13.40 25.00
C TYR A 58 0.57 14.86 24.96
N ASN A 59 0.64 15.47 26.13
CA ASN A 59 1.31 16.74 26.38
C ASN A 59 2.32 16.55 27.52
N ASP A 60 2.99 17.64 27.92
CA ASP A 60 4.05 17.61 28.94
C ASP A 60 3.58 17.12 30.32
N PHE A 61 2.27 17.02 30.54
CA PHE A 61 1.68 16.71 31.84
C PHE A 61 0.83 15.43 31.85
N THR A 62 0.28 15.03 30.71
CA THR A 62 -0.74 13.97 30.62
C THR A 62 -0.75 13.25 29.27
N VAL A 63 -1.13 11.97 29.28
CA VAL A 63 -1.48 11.19 28.09
C VAL A 63 -3.00 11.13 27.97
N SER A 64 -3.54 11.19 26.75
CA SER A 64 -4.98 11.07 26.52
C SER A 64 -5.52 9.76 27.08
N ARG A 65 -6.68 9.83 27.74
CA ARG A 65 -7.39 8.63 28.20
C ARG A 65 -7.89 7.76 27.04
N ASN A 66 -8.26 8.41 25.94
CA ASN A 66 -8.77 7.74 24.74
C ASN A 66 -7.63 7.48 23.74
N THR A 67 -7.81 6.45 22.93
CA THR A 67 -7.00 6.14 21.75
C THR A 67 -7.71 6.64 20.49
N SER A 68 -6.98 6.71 19.38
CA SER A 68 -7.62 6.70 18.05
C SER A 68 -8.31 5.36 17.80
N ASP A 69 -9.02 5.28 16.68
CA ASP A 69 -9.41 3.99 16.12
C ASP A 69 -8.17 3.11 15.91
N THR A 70 -8.34 1.81 16.12
CA THR A 70 -7.31 0.81 15.83
C THR A 70 -7.41 0.44 14.36
N VAL A 71 -6.29 0.56 13.64
CA VAL A 71 -6.14 0.06 12.28
C VAL A 71 -5.24 -1.16 12.28
N PHE A 72 -5.36 -2.02 11.28
CA PHE A 72 -4.42 -3.12 11.09
C PHE A 72 -3.73 -3.02 9.74
N TYR A 73 -2.54 -3.61 9.67
CA TYR A 73 -1.78 -3.74 8.45
C TYR A 73 -1.08 -5.09 8.35
N LYS A 74 -1.06 -5.68 7.16
CA LYS A 74 -0.23 -6.86 6.85
C LYS A 74 0.63 -6.58 5.61
N LEU A 75 1.95 -6.71 5.78
CA LEU A 75 2.90 -6.64 4.68
C LEU A 75 2.89 -7.95 3.88
N THR A 76 2.79 -7.85 2.55
CA THR A 76 2.79 -9.01 1.63
C THR A 76 4.03 -9.07 0.76
N SER A 77 4.18 -10.18 0.04
CA SER A 77 5.22 -10.30 -0.98
C SER A 77 5.11 -9.19 -2.03
N LYS A 78 6.26 -8.71 -2.52
CA LYS A 78 6.35 -7.70 -3.59
C LYS A 78 6.29 -8.37 -4.97
N ALA A 79 5.74 -7.64 -5.94
CA ALA A 79 5.91 -8.02 -7.34
C ALA A 79 7.39 -7.91 -7.76
N SER A 80 7.85 -8.88 -8.53
CA SER A 80 9.16 -8.90 -9.18
C SER A 80 9.00 -8.44 -10.62
N LEU A 81 9.45 -7.23 -10.92
CA LEU A 81 9.32 -6.63 -12.25
C LEU A 81 10.34 -7.26 -13.21
N THR A 82 9.93 -7.51 -14.46
CA THR A 82 10.76 -8.18 -15.48
C THR A 82 11.05 -7.26 -16.65
N LEU A 83 10.03 -6.69 -17.30
CA LEU A 83 10.17 -5.84 -18.50
C LEU A 83 9.09 -4.75 -18.52
N PRO A 84 9.30 -3.59 -19.16
CA PRO A 84 10.54 -3.15 -19.78
C PRO A 84 11.58 -2.66 -18.75
N SER A 85 12.86 -2.80 -19.07
CA SER A 85 13.99 -2.35 -18.25
C SER A 85 15.14 -1.86 -19.15
N GLY A 86 15.86 -0.82 -18.72
CA GLY A 86 17.01 -0.30 -19.47
C GLY A 86 16.60 0.40 -20.77
N ASP A 87 17.48 0.41 -21.76
CA ASP A 87 17.18 1.04 -23.06
C ASP A 87 16.29 0.13 -23.92
N ILE A 88 15.19 0.68 -24.44
CA ILE A 88 14.26 -0.01 -25.34
C ILE A 88 14.01 0.84 -26.59
N PHE A 89 13.72 0.17 -27.71
CA PHE A 89 13.44 0.80 -29.01
C PHE A 89 11.95 0.75 -29.38
N GLU A 90 11.17 -0.04 -28.65
CA GLU A 90 9.72 -0.15 -28.83
C GLU A 90 9.01 0.96 -28.04
N ASN A 91 8.13 1.71 -28.70
CA ASN A 91 7.29 2.72 -28.05
C ASN A 91 5.97 2.15 -27.50
N LYS A 92 5.75 0.83 -27.63
CA LYS A 92 4.58 0.11 -27.10
C LYS A 92 5.03 -1.16 -26.36
N PRO A 93 5.88 -1.04 -25.33
CA PRO A 93 6.39 -2.20 -24.63
C PRO A 93 5.28 -2.95 -23.90
N ARG A 94 5.46 -4.26 -23.72
CA ARG A 94 4.70 -5.03 -22.73
C ARG A 94 5.32 -4.84 -21.34
N PHE A 95 4.47 -4.65 -20.35
CA PHE A 95 4.87 -4.60 -18.95
C PHE A 95 4.68 -5.98 -18.34
N GLU A 96 5.77 -6.61 -17.94
CA GLU A 96 5.82 -7.97 -17.47
C GLU A 96 6.35 -8.02 -16.04
N PHE A 97 5.63 -8.72 -15.16
CA PHE A 97 6.06 -8.93 -13.79
C PHE A 97 5.57 -10.28 -13.26
N ASN A 98 6.25 -10.75 -12.21
CA ASN A 98 5.86 -11.93 -11.46
C ASN A 98 5.32 -11.55 -10.09
N TYR A 99 4.28 -12.23 -9.62
CA TYR A 99 3.74 -12.13 -8.28
C TYR A 99 3.60 -13.54 -7.67
N PRO A 100 4.07 -13.78 -6.44
CA PRO A 100 4.03 -15.12 -5.88
C PRO A 100 2.60 -15.58 -5.59
N THR A 101 2.41 -16.90 -5.57
CA THR A 101 1.12 -17.59 -5.36
C THR A 101 0.95 -18.07 -3.92
N ARG A 102 1.60 -17.40 -2.97
CA ARG A 102 1.51 -17.79 -1.56
C ARG A 102 0.06 -17.68 -1.10
N ILE A 103 -0.48 -18.77 -0.53
CA ILE A 103 -1.89 -18.86 -0.06
C ILE A 103 -2.22 -17.77 0.97
N ILE A 104 -1.21 -17.31 1.70
CA ILE A 104 -1.30 -16.26 2.72
C ILE A 104 -1.38 -14.84 2.13
N ASP A 105 -0.89 -14.63 0.91
CA ASP A 105 -0.98 -13.36 0.19
C ASP A 105 -2.36 -13.29 -0.51
N ARG A 106 -3.40 -12.93 0.25
CA ARG A 106 -4.78 -12.69 -0.26
C ARG A 106 -4.88 -11.37 -1.05
N ILE A 107 -3.90 -11.08 -1.90
CA ILE A 107 -3.90 -9.92 -2.78
C ILE A 107 -5.01 -10.07 -3.81
N THR A 108 -5.89 -9.08 -3.82
CA THR A 108 -7.03 -9.00 -4.75
C THR A 108 -6.76 -8.06 -5.90
N HIS A 109 -5.82 -7.12 -5.75
CA HIS A 109 -5.55 -6.09 -6.74
C HIS A 109 -4.05 -5.87 -6.97
N LEU A 110 -3.71 -5.60 -8.22
CA LEU A 110 -2.38 -5.21 -8.67
C LEU A 110 -2.49 -3.84 -9.32
N TYR A 111 -1.80 -2.86 -8.76
CA TYR A 111 -1.80 -1.48 -9.20
C TYR A 111 -0.52 -1.17 -9.96
N MET A 112 -0.58 -1.01 -11.28
CA MET A 112 0.58 -0.63 -12.07
C MET A 112 0.64 0.88 -12.24
N ARG A 113 1.81 1.44 -11.95
CA ARG A 113 2.06 2.88 -12.07
C ARG A 113 3.23 3.12 -13.01
N LEU A 114 3.01 3.90 -14.06
CA LEU A 114 4.03 4.35 -14.99
C LEU A 114 4.24 5.85 -14.84
N TYR A 115 5.50 6.24 -14.73
CA TYR A 115 5.94 7.61 -14.57
C TYR A 115 6.92 7.97 -15.68
N PHE A 116 6.86 9.22 -16.13
CA PHE A 116 7.77 9.81 -17.10
C PHE A 116 8.57 10.94 -16.44
N PHE A 117 9.84 11.06 -16.79
CA PHE A 117 10.71 12.10 -16.28
C PHE A 117 10.67 13.33 -17.18
N GLU A 118 10.16 14.43 -16.65
CA GLU A 118 10.03 15.70 -17.34
C GLU A 118 10.32 16.84 -16.34
N ASN A 119 10.99 17.90 -16.79
CA ASN A 119 11.30 19.07 -15.96
C ASN A 119 12.00 18.73 -14.62
N GLY A 120 12.88 17.74 -14.63
CA GLY A 120 13.65 17.33 -13.44
C GLY A 120 12.90 16.44 -12.45
N GLN A 121 11.65 16.05 -12.74
CA GLN A 121 10.84 15.23 -11.84
C GLN A 121 10.05 14.14 -12.57
N TYR A 122 9.66 13.10 -11.84
CA TYR A 122 8.81 12.03 -12.36
C TYR A 122 7.33 12.37 -12.15
N GLY A 123 6.58 12.54 -13.24
CA GLY A 123 5.12 12.67 -13.25
C GLY A 123 4.44 11.36 -13.63
N ILE A 124 3.23 11.11 -13.10
CA ILE A 124 2.45 9.93 -13.48
C ILE A 124 1.91 10.08 -14.91
N LYS A 125 2.03 9.04 -15.74
CA LYS A 125 1.49 9.01 -17.11
C LYS A 125 0.42 7.96 -17.31
N TYR A 126 0.49 6.86 -16.56
CA TYR A 126 -0.48 5.78 -16.68
C TYR A 126 -0.63 5.06 -15.35
N PHE A 127 -1.87 4.82 -14.94
CA PHE A 127 -2.20 4.17 -13.68
C PHE A 127 -3.33 3.19 -13.89
N THR A 128 -3.10 1.92 -13.58
CA THR A 128 -4.12 0.88 -13.69
C THR A 128 -4.32 0.13 -12.38
N LYS A 129 -5.51 -0.47 -12.27
CA LYS A 129 -5.90 -1.40 -11.23
C LYS A 129 -6.38 -2.69 -11.89
N THR A 130 -5.65 -3.76 -11.70
CA THR A 130 -5.99 -5.10 -12.21
C THR A 130 -6.50 -5.97 -11.08
N HIS A 131 -7.71 -6.51 -11.20
CA HIS A 131 -8.23 -7.47 -10.25
C HIS A 131 -7.61 -8.85 -10.49
N ARG A 132 -7.12 -9.49 -9.43
CA ARG A 132 -6.50 -10.81 -9.46
C ARG A 132 -7.54 -11.88 -9.13
N PHE A 133 -8.10 -12.51 -10.17
CA PHE A 133 -9.07 -13.60 -10.01
C PHE A 133 -8.40 -14.97 -9.81
N SER A 134 -7.22 -15.17 -10.43
CA SER A 134 -6.47 -16.42 -10.31
C SER A 134 -5.32 -16.27 -9.32
N LEU A 135 -5.43 -16.97 -8.19
CA LEU A 135 -4.36 -17.06 -7.19
C LEU A 135 -3.23 -18.02 -7.61
N SER A 136 -3.40 -18.80 -8.68
CA SER A 136 -2.36 -19.65 -9.26
C SER A 136 -1.53 -18.94 -10.33
N GLN A 137 -2.03 -17.82 -10.87
CA GLN A 137 -1.28 -17.02 -11.82
C GLN A 137 -0.12 -16.33 -11.11
N THR A 138 1.09 -16.62 -11.60
CA THR A 138 2.34 -16.00 -11.16
C THR A 138 2.81 -14.89 -12.07
N ARG A 139 2.53 -14.98 -13.37
CA ARG A 139 3.08 -14.09 -14.40
C ARG A 139 1.99 -13.22 -15.01
N PHE A 140 2.25 -11.93 -15.08
CA PHE A 140 1.28 -10.93 -15.50
C PHE A 140 1.88 -10.08 -16.62
N TYR A 141 1.00 -9.69 -17.54
CA TYR A 141 1.33 -8.83 -18.67
C TYR A 141 0.32 -7.68 -18.70
N LEU A 142 0.81 -6.46 -18.89
CA LEU A 142 -0.01 -5.27 -19.11
C LEU A 142 0.46 -4.57 -20.38
N TYR A 143 -0.50 -4.03 -21.12
CA TYR A 143 -0.28 -3.31 -22.36
C TYR A 143 -0.89 -1.92 -22.25
N LEU A 144 -0.34 -0.95 -22.97
CA LEU A 144 -0.84 0.44 -22.98
C LEU A 144 -2.28 0.51 -23.49
N ASN A 145 -2.57 -0.25 -24.55
CA ASN A 145 -3.92 -0.50 -25.03
C ASN A 145 -4.49 -1.68 -24.23
N ASN A 146 -5.02 -1.38 -23.05
CA ASN A 146 -5.59 -2.40 -22.19
C ASN A 146 -6.97 -2.85 -22.72
N THR A 147 -7.07 -4.12 -23.09
CA THR A 147 -8.34 -4.79 -23.45
C THR A 147 -8.78 -5.81 -22.40
N ASP A 148 -8.06 -5.93 -21.29
CA ASP A 148 -8.38 -6.87 -20.22
C ASP A 148 -9.60 -6.37 -19.43
N PRO A 149 -10.72 -7.11 -19.41
CA PRO A 149 -11.93 -6.71 -18.68
C PRO A 149 -11.71 -6.60 -17.17
N TYR A 150 -10.61 -7.15 -16.66
CA TYR A 150 -10.25 -7.16 -15.25
C TYR A 150 -9.33 -6.01 -14.85
N THR A 151 -8.95 -5.18 -15.81
CA THR A 151 -8.07 -4.04 -15.57
C THR A 151 -8.80 -2.74 -15.82
N THR A 152 -8.90 -1.91 -14.78
CA THR A 152 -9.44 -0.55 -14.86
C THR A 152 -8.29 0.44 -15.02
N VAL A 153 -8.40 1.36 -15.99
CA VAL A 153 -7.48 2.49 -16.13
C VAL A 153 -7.98 3.62 -15.22
N LEU A 154 -7.17 3.98 -14.23
CA LEU A 154 -7.48 5.03 -13.25
C LEU A 154 -6.99 6.41 -13.70
N LEU A 155 -5.88 6.44 -14.45
CA LEU A 155 -5.35 7.64 -15.06
C LEU A 155 -4.68 7.26 -16.38
N ASP A 156 -4.94 8.06 -17.40
CA ASP A 156 -4.31 7.93 -18.70
C ASP A 156 -3.90 9.29 -19.22
N SER A 157 -2.61 9.48 -19.41
CA SER A 157 -2.00 10.66 -20.03
C SER A 157 -0.96 10.24 -21.07
N LEU A 158 -1.17 9.05 -21.66
CA LEU A 158 -0.36 8.54 -22.73
C LEU A 158 -0.64 9.28 -24.03
N TRP A 159 0.34 9.28 -24.93
CA TRP A 159 0.14 9.76 -26.28
C TRP A 159 -0.66 8.75 -27.09
N GLU A 160 -1.52 9.25 -27.96
CA GLU A 160 -2.38 8.42 -28.81
C GLU A 160 -2.23 8.82 -30.28
N ASN A 161 -2.13 7.81 -31.14
CA ASN A 161 -2.21 7.99 -32.57
C ASN A 161 -3.50 7.31 -33.07
N PRO A 162 -4.38 8.00 -33.82
CA PRO A 162 -5.67 7.43 -34.25
C PRO A 162 -5.57 6.11 -35.01
N SER A 163 -4.47 5.87 -35.72
CA SER A 163 -4.27 4.69 -36.55
C SER A 163 -3.59 3.54 -35.81
N THR A 164 -2.89 3.82 -34.70
CA THR A 164 -2.05 2.81 -34.04
C THR A 164 -2.28 2.67 -32.53
N GLY A 165 -3.13 3.51 -31.94
CA GLY A 165 -3.45 3.53 -30.51
C GLY A 165 -2.38 4.20 -29.66
N LYS A 166 -2.37 3.87 -28.36
CA LYS A 166 -1.52 4.50 -27.34
C LYS A 166 -0.05 4.09 -27.47
N TYR A 167 0.85 5.01 -27.16
CA TYR A 167 2.29 4.83 -27.20
C TYR A 167 3.05 5.70 -26.19
N LEU A 168 4.32 5.36 -25.95
CA LEU A 168 5.26 6.12 -25.15
C LEU A 168 6.10 7.03 -26.04
N GLU A 169 6.29 8.28 -25.62
CA GLU A 169 7.26 9.19 -26.24
C GLU A 169 8.70 8.77 -25.90
N LYS A 170 9.67 9.34 -26.61
CA LYS A 170 11.09 9.14 -26.28
C LYS A 170 11.40 9.77 -24.93
N GLY A 171 12.18 9.09 -24.11
CA GLY A 171 12.65 9.61 -22.84
C GLY A 171 12.67 8.59 -21.71
N ASN A 172 12.83 9.08 -20.49
CA ASN A 172 13.11 8.25 -19.31
C ASN A 172 11.82 7.96 -18.54
N TYR A 173 11.61 6.68 -18.26
CA TYR A 173 10.46 6.19 -17.53
C TYR A 173 10.88 5.42 -16.30
N ARG A 174 9.96 5.34 -15.34
CA ARG A 174 9.99 4.32 -14.31
C ARG A 174 8.61 3.75 -14.09
N TRP A 175 8.54 2.49 -13.75
CA TRP A 175 7.27 1.85 -13.45
C TRP A 175 7.40 0.93 -12.25
N ARG A 176 6.27 0.65 -11.61
CA ARG A 176 6.18 -0.33 -10.54
C ARG A 176 4.79 -0.93 -10.44
N VAL A 177 4.70 -2.02 -9.71
CA VAL A 177 3.44 -2.67 -9.34
C VAL A 177 3.29 -2.70 -7.81
N ASP A 178 2.16 -2.22 -7.32
CA ASP A 178 1.79 -2.30 -5.91
C ASP A 178 0.74 -3.42 -5.76
N ALA A 179 0.96 -4.36 -4.85
CA ALA A 179 0.05 -5.46 -4.59
C ALA A 179 -0.79 -5.12 -3.38
N VAL A 180 -2.12 -5.14 -3.50
CA VAL A 180 -3.01 -4.64 -2.45
C VAL A 180 -4.23 -5.54 -2.26
N SER A 181 -4.68 -5.64 -1.02
CA SER A 181 -5.99 -6.16 -0.67
C SER A 181 -6.66 -5.25 0.36
N GLY A 182 -7.98 -5.12 0.23
CA GLY A 182 -8.83 -4.48 1.20
C GLY A 182 -9.78 -5.48 1.85
N GLU A 183 -10.55 -5.00 2.82
CA GLU A 183 -11.60 -5.81 3.44
C GLU A 183 -12.68 -6.21 2.43
N LEU A 184 -13.27 -7.39 2.63
CA LEU A 184 -14.42 -7.85 1.85
C LEU A 184 -15.54 -6.82 1.97
N GLY A 185 -16.06 -6.33 0.83
CA GLY A 185 -17.08 -5.28 0.79
C GLY A 185 -16.56 -3.86 0.51
N GLY A 186 -15.28 -3.71 0.17
CA GLY A 186 -14.73 -2.42 -0.27
C GLY A 186 -14.20 -1.54 0.86
N GLY A 187 -13.85 -2.13 2.00
CA GLY A 187 -13.18 -1.44 3.10
C GLY A 187 -11.74 -1.02 2.77
N PRO A 188 -11.05 -0.39 3.73
CA PRO A 188 -9.72 0.18 3.52
C PRO A 188 -8.68 -0.86 3.07
N GLU A 189 -7.70 -0.40 2.30
CA GLU A 189 -6.56 -1.19 1.82
C GLU A 189 -5.57 -1.45 2.97
N THR A 190 -5.79 -2.53 3.73
CA THR A 190 -5.02 -2.87 4.95
C THR A 190 -3.95 -3.95 4.72
N VAL A 191 -3.84 -4.47 3.50
CA VAL A 191 -2.87 -5.52 3.17
C VAL A 191 -2.15 -5.16 1.89
N GLY A 192 -0.81 -5.22 1.85
CA GLY A 192 -0.14 -5.01 0.58
C GLY A 192 1.36 -4.84 0.62
N SER A 193 1.90 -4.45 -0.53
CA SER A 193 3.32 -4.22 -0.75
C SER A 193 3.54 -3.32 -1.97
N LYS A 194 4.71 -2.69 -2.02
CA LYS A 194 5.17 -1.89 -3.16
C LYS A 194 6.42 -2.55 -3.72
N SER A 195 6.42 -2.88 -5.01
CA SER A 195 7.65 -3.31 -5.68
C SER A 195 8.66 -2.15 -5.76
N ASN A 196 9.91 -2.50 -6.04
CA ASN A 196 10.93 -1.50 -6.35
C ASN A 196 10.58 -0.83 -7.69
N TRP A 197 11.04 0.41 -7.88
CA TRP A 197 10.96 1.04 -9.19
C TRP A 197 11.86 0.32 -10.19
N MET A 198 11.30 0.03 -11.37
CA MET A 198 12.06 -0.39 -12.55
C MET A 198 12.16 0.77 -13.52
N TYR A 199 13.36 1.03 -14.02
CA TYR A 199 13.69 2.17 -14.88
C TYR A 199 13.96 1.69 -16.30
N PHE A 200 13.51 2.47 -17.28
CA PHE A 200 13.77 2.21 -18.69
C PHE A 200 13.74 3.51 -19.51
N THR A 201 14.34 3.48 -20.70
CA THR A 201 14.43 4.62 -21.62
C THR A 201 13.90 4.21 -22.98
N VAL A 202 12.95 4.96 -23.52
CA VAL A 202 12.51 4.82 -24.91
C VAL A 202 13.43 5.66 -25.81
N LYS A 203 14.12 5.02 -26.76
CA LYS A 203 15.10 5.67 -27.66
C LYS A 203 14.52 6.21 -28.96
#